data_AF-A0A7W4FJY1-F1
#
_entry.id   AF-A0A7W4FJY1-F1
#
_cell.length_a   1.000
_cell.length_b   1.000
_cell.length_c   1.000
_cell.angle_alpha   90.00
_cell.angle_beta   90.00
_cell.angle_gamma   90.00
#
_symmetry.space_group_name_H-M   'P 1'
#
loop_
_entity.id
_entity.type
_entity.pdbx_description
1 polymer ?
#
loop_
_entity_poly.entity_id
_entity_poly.type
_entity_poly.pdbx_seq_one_letter_code
_entity_poly.pdbx_strand_id
1 'polypeptide(L)'
;MDYLAVKHTHMAIAVLSIVLFYVRSFSRLGSGAIAKNKLVFIGSHATDTFLLISAFALMAIAKINPLEQTWLLEKIILVVAYIVLGIIASKQQKTSIKIVFLVVTTAVIAFIGKLAVAKTAFIL
;
A
#
# COMPACT_ATOMS: atom_id res chain seq x y z
N MET A 1 -11.97 13.64 -16.75
CA MET A 1 -12.05 12.18 -16.53
C MET A 1 -13.19 11.91 -15.57
N ASP A 2 -13.97 10.87 -15.81
CA ASP A 2 -15.05 10.47 -14.89
C ASP A 2 -14.48 9.99 -13.55
N TYR A 3 -15.04 10.47 -12.44
CA TYR A 3 -14.59 10.15 -11.09
C TYR A 3 -14.66 8.64 -10.82
N LEU A 4 -15.70 7.96 -11.31
CA LEU A 4 -15.88 6.52 -11.09
C LEU A 4 -14.77 5.72 -11.79
N ALA A 5 -14.41 6.08 -13.03
CA ALA A 5 -13.33 5.43 -13.75
C ALA A 5 -11.98 5.53 -13.01
N VAL A 6 -11.65 6.72 -12.48
CA VAL A 6 -10.42 6.91 -11.70
C VAL A 6 -10.49 6.15 -10.37
N LYS A 7 -11.66 6.09 -9.73
CA LYS A 7 -11.87 5.36 -8.48
C LYS A 7 -11.68 3.85 -8.67
N HIS A 8 -12.25 3.27 -9.72
CA HIS A 8 -12.07 1.85 -10.03
C HIS A 8 -10.61 1.54 -10.37
N THR A 9 -9.95 2.40 -11.13
CA THR A 9 -8.52 2.27 -11.45
C THR A 9 -7.66 2.30 -10.18
N HIS A 10 -7.90 3.25 -9.27
CA HIS A 10 -7.19 3.33 -7.99
C HIS A 10 -7.38 2.07 -7.15
N MET A 11 -8.62 1.55 -7.06
CA MET A 11 -8.91 0.33 -6.32
C MET A 11 -8.20 -0.90 -6.92
N ALA A 12 -8.15 -1.00 -8.25
CA ALA A 12 -7.40 -2.07 -8.93
C ALA A 12 -5.90 -1.99 -8.65
N ILE A 13 -5.31 -0.79 -8.69
CA ILE A 13 -3.90 -0.56 -8.34
C ILE A 13 -3.64 -0.90 -6.86
N ALA A 14 -4.55 -0.55 -5.96
CA ALA A 14 -4.44 -0.88 -4.53
C ALA A 14 -4.42 -2.40 -4.30
N VAL A 15 -5.33 -3.14 -4.93
CA VAL A 15 -5.35 -4.61 -4.87
C VAL A 15 -4.06 -5.19 -5.45
N LEU A 16 -3.61 -4.70 -6.61
CA LEU A 16 -2.38 -5.15 -7.24
C LEU A 16 -1.14 -4.92 -6.35
N SER A 17 -1.04 -3.75 -5.70
CA SER A 17 0.04 -3.44 -4.75
C SER A 17 0.07 -4.45 -3.60
N ILE A 18 -1.10 -4.72 -2.98
CA ILE A 18 -1.23 -5.69 -1.88
C ILE A 18 -0.80 -7.10 -2.33
N VAL A 19 -1.25 -7.54 -3.50
CA VAL A 19 -0.87 -8.86 -4.05
C VAL A 19 0.64 -8.94 -4.28
N LEU A 20 1.23 -7.92 -4.91
CA LEU A 20 2.68 -7.89 -5.15
C LEU A 20 3.49 -7.83 -3.85
N PHE A 21 2.98 -7.15 -2.81
CA PHE A 21 3.58 -7.19 -1.48
C PHE A 21 3.62 -8.62 -0.92
N TYR A 22 2.50 -9.34 -0.91
CA TYR A 22 2.45 -10.71 -0.38
C TYR A 22 3.31 -11.67 -1.19
N VAL A 23 3.24 -11.61 -2.52
CA VAL A 23 4.07 -12.45 -3.41
C VAL A 23 5.55 -12.28 -3.10
N ARG A 24 6.03 -11.04 -2.94
CA ARG A 24 7.43 -10.77 -2.58
C ARG A 24 7.75 -11.23 -1.16
N SER A 25 6.87 -10.97 -0.20
CA SER A 25 7.07 -11.32 1.20
C SER A 25 7.17 -12.83 1.40
N PHE A 26 6.22 -13.61 0.86
CA PHE A 26 6.28 -15.08 0.92
C PHE A 26 7.46 -15.64 0.13
N SER A 27 7.78 -15.08 -1.04
CA SER A 27 8.97 -15.49 -1.78
C SER A 27 10.25 -15.35 -0.93
N ARG A 28 10.39 -14.27 -0.14
CA ARG A 28 11.55 -14.00 0.74
C ARG A 28 11.65 -14.91 1.95
N LEU A 29 10.54 -15.53 2.36
CA LEU A 29 10.52 -16.56 3.42
C LEU A 29 11.00 -17.92 2.89
N GLY A 30 10.79 -18.19 1.61
CA GLY A 30 11.35 -19.36 0.90
C GLY A 30 12.68 -19.05 0.21
N SER A 31 12.82 -19.49 -1.05
CA SER A 31 14.05 -19.37 -1.84
C SER A 31 14.42 -17.95 -2.26
N GLY A 32 13.48 -17.00 -2.20
CA GLY A 32 13.64 -15.63 -2.68
C GLY A 32 13.68 -15.48 -4.21
N ALA A 33 13.45 -16.54 -4.99
CA ALA A 33 13.62 -16.52 -6.45
C ALA A 33 12.73 -15.45 -7.13
N ILE A 34 11.45 -15.38 -6.75
CA ILE A 34 10.51 -14.38 -7.31
C ILE A 34 10.87 -12.97 -6.84
N ALA A 35 11.23 -12.82 -5.56
CA ALA A 35 11.62 -11.52 -5.01
C ALA A 35 12.92 -10.95 -5.62
N LYS A 36 13.80 -11.81 -6.16
CA LYS A 36 15.01 -11.44 -6.91
C LYS A 36 14.74 -11.09 -8.37
N ASN A 37 13.57 -11.45 -8.91
CA ASN A 37 13.21 -11.13 -10.29
C ASN A 37 13.05 -9.61 -10.44
N LYS A 38 13.86 -9.03 -11.34
CA LYS A 38 13.89 -7.58 -11.59
C LYS A 38 12.54 -7.03 -12.05
N LEU A 39 11.75 -7.80 -12.80
CA LEU A 39 10.42 -7.40 -13.24
C LEU A 39 9.44 -7.27 -12.07
N VAL A 40 9.45 -8.23 -11.14
CA VAL A 40 8.58 -8.19 -9.95
C VAL A 40 9.02 -7.07 -9.00
N PHE A 41 10.33 -6.86 -8.87
CA PHE A 41 10.87 -5.78 -8.06
C PHE A 41 10.46 -4.41 -8.60
N ILE A 42 10.70 -4.13 -9.89
CA ILE A 42 10.34 -2.86 -10.53
C ILE A 42 8.82 -2.70 -10.56
N GLY A 43 8.09 -3.75 -10.93
CA GLY A 43 6.63 -3.77 -10.99
C GLY A 43 6.00 -3.34 -9.68
N SER A 44 6.44 -3.91 -8.55
CA SER A 44 5.90 -3.52 -7.23
C SER A 44 6.13 -2.05 -6.90
N HIS A 45 7.32 -1.50 -7.14
CA HIS A 45 7.59 -0.08 -6.84
C HIS A 45 6.85 0.87 -7.79
N ALA A 46 6.69 0.47 -9.04
CA ALA A 46 5.88 1.20 -10.01
C ALA A 46 4.42 1.22 -9.57
N THR A 47 3.86 0.08 -9.16
CA THR A 47 2.48 0.00 -8.64
C THR A 47 2.28 0.88 -7.41
N ASP A 48 3.24 0.90 -6.47
CA ASP A 48 3.16 1.77 -5.28
C ASP A 48 3.21 3.26 -5.65
N THR A 49 4.00 3.64 -6.66
CA THR A 49 4.00 5.00 -7.21
C THR A 49 2.66 5.35 -7.86
N PHE A 50 2.12 4.46 -8.69
CA PHE A 50 0.81 4.64 -9.32
C PHE A 50 -0.33 4.69 -8.28
N LEU A 51 -0.20 3.97 -7.17
CA LEU A 51 -1.16 4.00 -6.06
C LEU A 51 -1.26 5.41 -5.47
N LEU A 52 -0.11 6.05 -5.22
CA LEU A 52 -0.06 7.42 -4.71
C LEU A 52 -0.56 8.43 -5.74
N ILE A 53 -0.11 8.34 -6.99
CA ILE A 53 -0.55 9.25 -8.07
C ILE A 53 -2.05 9.18 -8.26
N SER A 54 -2.62 7.97 -8.31
CA SER A 54 -4.08 7.80 -8.46
C SER A 54 -4.87 8.28 -7.25
N ALA A 55 -4.32 8.18 -6.04
CA ALA A 55 -4.92 8.77 -4.84
C ALA A 55 -4.97 10.30 -4.93
N PHE A 56 -3.86 10.96 -5.32
CA PHE A 56 -3.83 12.41 -5.52
C PHE A 56 -4.78 12.86 -6.63
N ALA A 57 -4.85 12.12 -7.73
CA ALA A 57 -5.81 12.39 -8.81
C ALA A 57 -7.27 12.31 -8.31
N LEU A 58 -7.61 11.30 -7.49
CA LEU A 58 -8.94 11.19 -6.90
C LEU A 58 -9.27 12.36 -5.98
N MET A 59 -8.33 12.78 -5.13
CA MET A 59 -8.53 13.93 -4.24
C MET A 59 -8.75 15.22 -5.04
N ALA A 60 -7.96 15.44 -6.10
CA ALA A 60 -8.10 16.60 -6.97
C ALA A 60 -9.45 16.62 -7.70
N ILE A 61 -9.89 15.50 -8.26
CA ILE A 61 -11.18 15.39 -8.97
C ILE A 61 -12.34 15.56 -7.98
N ALA A 62 -12.26 14.95 -6.80
CA ALA A 62 -13.28 15.06 -5.76
C ALA A 62 -13.27 16.41 -5.03
N LYS A 63 -12.25 17.25 -5.24
CA LYS A 63 -12.01 18.51 -4.52
C LYS A 63 -12.01 18.32 -3.00
N ILE A 64 -11.46 17.21 -2.53
CA ILE A 64 -11.36 16.90 -1.09
C ILE A 64 -9.99 17.33 -0.58
N ASN A 65 -10.00 18.16 0.46
CA ASN A 65 -8.80 18.49 1.21
C ASN A 65 -8.55 17.43 2.30
N PRO A 66 -7.43 16.69 2.28
CA PRO A 66 -7.14 15.69 3.31
C PRO A 66 -6.98 16.30 4.70
N LEU A 67 -6.57 17.57 4.83
CA LEU A 67 -6.43 18.23 6.13
C LEU A 67 -7.78 18.50 6.81
N GLU A 68 -8.86 18.59 6.04
CA GLU A 68 -10.22 18.75 6.55
C GLU A 68 -10.91 17.41 6.82
N GLN A 69 -10.35 16.31 6.30
CA GLN A 69 -10.90 14.96 6.40
C GLN A 69 -9.89 14.06 7.12
N THR A 70 -9.95 14.03 8.45
CA THR A 70 -8.98 13.31 9.29
C THR A 70 -8.79 11.84 8.88
N TRP A 71 -9.88 11.15 8.50
CA TRP A 71 -9.83 9.76 8.04
C TRP A 71 -8.99 9.58 6.76
N LEU A 72 -8.99 10.58 5.88
CA LEU A 72 -8.24 10.56 4.63
C LEU A 72 -6.76 10.88 4.89
N LEU A 73 -6.48 11.84 5.77
CA LEU A 73 -5.12 12.12 6.21
C LEU A 73 -4.49 10.89 6.87
N GLU A 74 -5.20 10.26 7.80
CA GLU A 74 -4.77 9.01 8.47
C GLU A 74 -4.52 7.90 7.43
N LYS A 75 -5.40 7.77 6.44
CA LYS A 75 -5.24 6.79 5.36
C LYS A 75 -3.97 7.04 4.54
N ILE A 76 -3.66 8.30 4.21
CA ILE A 76 -2.44 8.65 3.46
C ILE A 76 -1.19 8.32 4.29
N ILE A 77 -1.19 8.67 5.59
CA ILE A 77 -0.08 8.37 6.50
C ILE A 77 0.17 6.85 6.56
N LEU A 78 -0.89 6.05 6.70
CA LEU A 78 -0.77 4.60 6.74
C LEU A 78 -0.29 4.01 5.40
N VAL A 79 -0.73 4.55 4.26
CA VAL A 79 -0.23 4.12 2.94
C VAL A 79 1.26 4.40 2.79
N VAL A 80 1.73 5.58 3.24
CA VAL A 80 3.17 5.89 3.26
C VAL A 80 3.91 4.93 4.19
N ALA A 81 3.38 4.67 5.38
CA ALA A 81 3.96 3.72 6.33
C ALA A 81 4.04 2.30 5.72
N TYR A 82 3.00 1.85 5.02
CA TYR A 82 2.98 0.57 4.28
C TYR A 82 4.13 0.47 3.28
N ILE A 83 4.35 1.50 2.45
CA ILE A 83 5.44 1.51 1.45
C ILE A 83 6.80 1.45 2.16
N VAL A 84 7.01 2.28 3.19
CA VAL A 84 8.26 2.32 3.95
C VAL A 84 8.55 0.98 4.64
N LEU A 85 7.55 0.40 5.30
CA LEU A 85 7.67 -0.93 5.93
C LEU A 85 8.01 -2.00 4.90
N GLY A 86 7.38 -1.98 3.71
CA GLY A 86 7.71 -2.89 2.62
C GLY A 86 9.15 -2.75 2.13
N ILE A 87 9.67 -1.52 2.03
CA ILE A 87 11.08 -1.27 1.67
C ILE A 87 12.01 -1.78 2.77
N ILE A 88 11.73 -1.53 4.04
CA ILE A 88 12.57 -1.99 5.16
C ILE A 88 12.54 -3.51 5.26
N ALA A 89 11.37 -4.13 5.15
CA ALA A 89 11.19 -5.59 5.13
C ALA A 89 12.02 -6.24 4.01
N SER A 90 12.14 -5.55 2.88
CA SER A 90 12.91 -6.02 1.73
C SER A 90 14.42 -6.11 1.97
N LYS A 91 14.94 -5.41 2.98
CA LYS A 91 16.37 -5.38 3.31
C LYS A 91 16.74 -6.36 4.43
N GLN A 92 15.76 -7.01 5.05
CA GLN A 92 15.98 -7.90 6.20
C GLN A 92 16.51 -9.26 5.77
N GLN A 93 17.53 -9.76 6.49
CA GLN A 93 18.11 -11.08 6.26
C GLN A 93 17.55 -12.15 7.20
N LYS A 94 17.32 -11.80 8.46
CA LYS A 94 16.79 -12.72 9.48
C LYS A 94 15.32 -13.05 9.23
N THR A 95 14.99 -14.34 9.15
CA THR A 95 13.62 -14.81 8.89
C THR A 95 12.63 -14.34 9.96
N SER A 96 13.02 -14.33 11.24
CA SER A 96 12.18 -13.82 12.33
C SER A 96 11.76 -12.37 12.09
N ILE A 97 12.70 -11.51 11.71
CA ILE A 97 12.43 -10.10 11.41
C ILE A 97 11.55 -9.96 10.16
N LYS A 98 11.78 -10.76 9.11
CA LYS A 98 10.90 -10.78 7.91
C LYS A 98 9.45 -11.09 8.29
N ILE A 99 9.22 -12.06 9.18
CA ILE A 99 7.88 -12.44 9.65
C ILE A 99 7.26 -11.29 10.45
N VAL A 100 8.02 -10.65 11.35
CA VAL A 100 7.53 -9.48 12.10
C VAL A 100 7.07 -8.37 11.14
N PHE A 101 7.88 -8.01 10.14
CA PHE A 101 7.48 -7.01 9.16
C PHE A 101 6.28 -7.43 8.33
N LEU A 102 6.18 -8.71 7.95
CA LEU A 102 4.99 -9.22 7.26
C LEU A 102 3.74 -9.00 8.11
N VAL A 103 3.75 -9.41 9.37
CA VAL A 103 2.60 -9.26 10.29
C VAL A 103 2.25 -7.79 10.51
N VAL A 104 3.24 -6.95 10.81
CA VAL A 104 3.03 -5.51 11.04
C VAL A 104 2.48 -4.84 9.78
N THR A 105 3.04 -5.13 8.61
CA THR A 105 2.58 -4.54 7.35
C THR A 105 1.17 -5.02 6.99
N THR A 106 0.85 -6.29 7.24
CA THR A 106 -0.51 -6.84 7.09
C THR A 106 -1.51 -6.12 7.99
N ALA A 107 -1.14 -5.82 9.24
CA ALA A 107 -1.99 -5.04 10.14
C ALA A 107 -2.24 -3.62 9.59
N VAL A 108 -1.21 -2.95 9.08
CA VAL A 108 -1.33 -1.62 8.44
C VAL A 108 -2.28 -1.68 7.23
N ILE A 109 -2.15 -2.69 6.36
CA ILE A 109 -3.05 -2.88 5.22
C ILE A 109 -4.51 -3.04 5.69
N ALA A 110 -4.74 -3.80 6.76
CA ALA A 110 -6.08 -3.96 7.33
C ALA A 110 -6.65 -2.63 7.86
N PHE A 111 -5.84 -1.81 8.53
CA PHE A 111 -6.26 -0.46 8.98
C PHE A 111 -6.60 0.47 7.80
N ILE A 112 -5.80 0.45 6.73
CA ILE A 112 -6.09 1.22 5.50
C ILE A 112 -7.44 0.79 4.91
N GLY A 113 -7.70 -0.52 4.85
CA GLY A 113 -8.98 -1.07 4.37
C GLY A 113 -10.16 -0.64 5.26
N LYS A 114 -9.98 -0.69 6.59
CA LYS A 114 -10.99 -0.24 7.55
C LYS A 114 -11.32 1.25 7.38
N LEU A 115 -10.31 2.11 7.27
CA LEU A 115 -10.50 3.55 7.00
C LEU A 115 -11.25 3.79 5.68
N ALA A 116 -10.97 2.99 4.65
CA ALA A 116 -11.64 3.12 3.36
C ALA A 116 -13.15 2.82 3.42
N VAL A 117 -13.57 1.92 4.31
CA VAL A 117 -14.99 1.56 4.49
C VAL A 117 -15.67 2.47 5.51
N ALA A 118 -15.07 2.65 6.68
CA ALA A 118 -15.66 3.40 7.78
C ALA A 118 -15.69 4.91 7.52
N LYS A 119 -14.71 5.45 6.78
CA LYS A 119 -14.54 6.90 6.54
C LYS A 119 -14.57 7.74 7.83
N THR A 120 -14.06 7.15 8.91
CA THR A 120 -13.91 7.80 10.21
C THR A 120 -12.50 7.54 10.68
N ALA A 121 -11.81 8.58 11.16
CA ALA A 121 -10.49 8.44 11.72
C ALA A 121 -10.57 7.68 13.05
N PHE A 122 -9.53 6.92 13.36
CA PHE A 122 -9.43 6.19 14.62
C PHE A 122 -8.36 6.78 15.52
N ILE A 123 -7.33 7.40 14.93
CA ILE A 123 -6.16 7.89 15.66
C ILE A 123 -6.10 9.43 15.66
N LEU A 124 -6.53 10.07 14.57
CA LEU A 124 -6.56 11.53 14.40
C LEU A 124 -7.96 12.12 14.67
#